data_AF-A0A257JLA3-F1
#
_entry.id   AF-A0A257JLA3-F1
#
_cell.length_a   1.000
_cell.length_b   1.000
_cell.length_c   1.000
_cell.angle_alpha   90.00
_cell.angle_beta   90.00
_cell.angle_gamma   90.00
#
_symmetry.space_group_name_H-M   'P 1'
#
loop_
_entity.id
_entity.type
_entity.pdbx_description
1 polymer ?
#
loop_
_entity_poly.entity_id
_entity_poly.type
_entity_poly.pdbx_seq_one_letter_code
_entity_poly.pdbx_strand_id
1 'polypeptide(L)' 'DGAVRMRRHRWPGVELSQDGTAYFDVHHTVHDTLARMDARALPQNVACWAVVAWLAAQSPLAFESAG' A
#
# COMPACT_ATOMS: atom_id res chain seq x y z
N ASP A 1 -15.50 0.31 -1.80
CA ASP A 1 -14.05 0.33 -1.60
C ASP A 1 -13.64 -0.74 -0.58
N GLY A 2 -12.47 -1.35 -0.76
CA GLY A 2 -11.93 -2.42 0.09
C GLY A 2 -11.70 -1.97 1.54
N ALA A 3 -11.20 -0.75 1.74
CA ALA A 3 -10.98 -0.20 3.09
C ALA A 3 -12.30 -0.06 3.88
N VAL A 4 -13.40 0.33 3.23
CA VAL A 4 -14.73 0.42 3.86
C VAL A 4 -15.20 -0.96 4.32
N ARG A 5 -14.99 -2.01 3.51
CA ARG A 5 -15.34 -3.38 3.89
C ARG A 5 -14.48 -3.88 5.05
N MET A 6 -13.17 -3.64 5.00
CA MET A 6 -12.26 -4.01 6.09
C MET A 6 -12.67 -3.37 7.41
N ARG A 7 -12.96 -2.06 7.43
CA ARG A 7 -13.44 -1.37 8.65
C ARG A 7 -14.77 -1.92 9.15
N ARG A 8 -15.75 -2.13 8.26
CA ARG A 8 -17.09 -2.64 8.63
C ARG A 8 -17.01 -4.04 9.24
N HIS A 9 -16.14 -4.89 8.72
CA HIS A 9 -15.97 -6.27 9.17
C HIS A 9 -14.82 -6.42 10.19
N ARG A 10 -14.22 -5.32 10.61
CA ARG A 10 -13.05 -5.25 11.50
C ARG A 10 -11.91 -6.17 11.04
N TRP A 11 -11.74 -6.31 9.73
CA TRP A 11 -10.60 -7.02 9.19
C TRP A 11 -9.32 -6.20 9.42
N PRO A 12 -8.23 -6.84 9.83
CA PRO A 12 -6.94 -6.18 9.95
C PRO A 12 -6.52 -5.60 8.60
N GLY A 13 -5.96 -4.38 8.64
CA GLY A 13 -5.42 -3.71 7.46
C GLY A 13 -4.06 -3.10 7.78
N VAL A 14 -3.22 -3.02 6.76
CA VAL A 14 -1.93 -2.34 6.81
C VAL A 14 -1.90 -1.28 5.70
N GLU A 15 -1.34 -0.12 6.02
CA GLU A 15 -1.09 0.95 5.06
C GLU A 15 0.41 1.28 5.11
N LEU A 16 1.03 1.33 3.94
CA LEU A 16 2.43 1.75 3.78
C LEU A 16 2.42 3.13 3.14
N SER A 17 2.65 4.16 3.94
CA SER A 17 2.68 5.54 3.45
C SER A 17 3.83 5.73 2.46
N GLN A 18 3.51 6.31 1.30
CA GLN A 18 4.48 6.67 0.27
C GLN A 18 4.76 8.18 0.32
N ASP A 19 5.91 8.60 -0.17
CA ASP A 19 6.10 10.00 -0.54
C ASP A 19 5.23 10.30 -1.77
N GLY A 20 4.14 11.04 -1.54
CA GLY A 20 3.17 11.43 -2.55
C GLY A 20 3.36 12.86 -3.05
N THR A 21 4.49 13.52 -2.78
CA THR A 21 4.68 14.96 -3.05
C THR A 21 4.35 15.35 -4.50
N ALA A 22 4.75 14.52 -5.47
CA ALA A 22 4.51 14.76 -6.89
C ALA A 22 3.24 14.07 -7.45
N TYR A 23 2.47 13.37 -6.61
CA TYR A 23 1.35 12.52 -7.07
C TYR A 23 0.28 13.34 -7.80
N PHE A 24 -0.14 14.46 -7.20
CA PHE A 24 -1.21 15.29 -7.74
C PHE A 24 -0.78 16.19 -8.90
N ASP A 25 0.52 16.24 -9.24
CA ASP A 25 0.99 16.97 -10.42
C ASP A 25 0.50 16.32 -11.73
N VAL A 26 0.20 15.02 -11.68
CA VAL A 26 -0.19 14.23 -12.86
C VAL A 26 -1.50 13.44 -12.67
N HIS A 27 -1.90 13.17 -11.42
CA HIS A 27 -3.09 12.39 -11.09
C HIS A 27 -4.34 12.88 -11.84
N HIS A 28 -5.02 11.96 -12.54
CA HIS A 28 -6.22 12.24 -13.35
C HIS A 28 -6.03 13.25 -14.50
N THR A 29 -4.81 13.45 -14.97
CA THR A 29 -4.51 14.19 -16.20
C THR A 29 -4.08 13.26 -17.31
N VAL A 30 -4.01 13.75 -18.55
CA VAL A 30 -3.42 13.00 -19.68
C VAL A 30 -1.92 12.72 -19.53
N HIS A 31 -1.26 13.35 -18.56
CA HIS A 31 0.16 13.17 -18.29
C HIS A 31 0.44 12.00 -17.34
N ASP A 32 -0.58 11.37 -16.74
CA ASP A 32 -0.46 10.15 -15.94
C ASP A 32 -0.04 8.96 -16.83
N THR A 33 1.26 8.84 -17.03
CA THR A 33 1.89 7.92 -17.98
C THR A 33 3.16 7.35 -17.36
N LEU A 34 3.66 6.23 -17.92
CA LEU A 34 4.89 5.58 -17.44
C LEU A 34 6.11 6.53 -17.45
N ALA A 35 6.12 7.53 -18.32
CA ALA A 35 7.20 8.52 -18.42
C ALA A 35 7.32 9.44 -17.19
N ARG A 36 6.28 9.53 -16.36
CA ARG A 36 6.29 10.30 -15.10
C ARG A 36 6.79 9.49 -13.90
N MET A 37 6.97 8.18 -14.05
CA MET A 37 7.44 7.32 -12.96
C MET A 37 8.95 7.47 -12.76
N ASP A 38 9.38 7.67 -11.51
CA ASP A 38 10.79 7.44 -11.13
C ASP A 38 11.02 5.94 -10.89
N ALA A 39 11.70 5.29 -11.83
CA ALA A 39 12.05 3.88 -11.72
C ALA A 39 12.91 3.56 -10.48
N ARG A 40 13.63 4.54 -9.92
CA ARG A 40 14.45 4.34 -8.71
C ARG A 40 13.61 4.26 -7.44
N ALA A 41 12.39 4.79 -7.44
CA ALA A 41 11.48 4.70 -6.29
C ALA A 41 10.77 3.33 -6.20
N LEU A 42 10.64 2.60 -7.32
CA LEU A 42 9.91 1.32 -7.37
C LEU A 42 10.52 0.20 -6.50
N PRO A 43 11.85 -0.05 -6.50
CA PRO A 43 12.44 -1.12 -5.70
C PRO A 43 12.13 -1.00 -4.21
N GLN A 44 12.03 0.21 -3.67
CA GLN A 44 11.71 0.43 -2.27
C GLN A 44 10.27 0.00 -1.96
N ASN A 45 9.30 0.38 -2.80
CA ASN A 45 7.91 -0.02 -2.63
C ASN A 45 7.75 -1.55 -2.73
N VAL A 46 8.41 -2.17 -3.71
CA VAL A 46 8.44 -3.63 -3.89
C VAL A 46 9.03 -4.33 -2.66
N ALA A 47 10.18 -3.85 -2.15
CA ALA A 47 10.81 -4.43 -0.97
C ALA A 47 9.91 -4.32 0.27
N CYS A 48 9.30 -3.15 0.50
CA CYS A 48 8.39 -2.95 1.62
C CYS A 48 7.19 -3.91 1.57
N TRP A 49 6.51 -4.02 0.43
CA TRP A 49 5.38 -4.95 0.30
C TRP A 49 5.80 -6.42 0.36
N ALA A 50 6.94 -6.80 -0.24
CA ALA A 50 7.44 -8.17 -0.18
C ALA A 50 7.73 -8.61 1.27
N VAL A 51 8.39 -7.74 2.05
CA VAL A 51 8.70 -8.00 3.46
C VAL A 51 7.43 -8.04 4.30
N VAL A 52 6.52 -7.07 4.13
CA VAL A 52 5.25 -7.04 4.88
C VAL A 52 4.39 -8.26 4.60
N ALA A 53 4.24 -8.64 3.33
CA ALA A 53 3.47 -9.83 2.95
C ALA A 53 4.10 -11.10 3.51
N TRP A 54 5.44 -11.23 3.44
CA TRP A 54 6.14 -12.37 3.98
C TRP A 54 5.98 -12.46 5.51
N LEU A 55 6.21 -11.37 6.24
CA LEU A 55 6.05 -11.35 7.70
C LEU A 55 4.61 -11.64 8.12
N ALA A 56 3.62 -11.09 7.40
CA ALA A 56 2.21 -11.37 7.68
C ALA A 56 1.88 -12.86 7.47
N ALA A 57 2.39 -13.48 6.40
CA ALA A 57 2.22 -14.91 6.14
C ALA A 57 2.90 -15.80 7.17
N GLN A 58 4.03 -15.37 7.74
CA GLN A 58 4.80 -16.11 8.73
C GLN A 58 4.44 -15.75 10.19
N SER A 59 3.49 -14.85 10.41
CA SER A 59 3.19 -14.33 11.74
C SER A 59 2.62 -15.43 12.65
N PRO A 60 3.16 -15.60 13.88
CA PRO A 60 2.56 -16.47 14.89
C PRO A 60 1.36 -15.80 15.59
N LEU A 61 1.12 -14.50 15.33
CA LEU A 61 0.01 -13.74 15.89
C LEU A 61 -1.22 -13.86 15.00
N ALA A 62 -2.38 -14.09 15.62
CA ALA A 62 -3.66 -13.97 14.93
C ALA A 62 -3.99 -12.48 14.72
N PHE A 63 -4.35 -12.11 13.48
CA PHE A 63 -4.78 -10.76 13.14
C PHE A 63 -6.29 -10.63 13.34
N GLU A 64 -6.71 -10.69 14.59
CA GLU A 64 -8.11 -10.54 14.99
C GLU A 64 -8.36 -9.11 15.43
N SER A 65 -9.57 -8.60 15.20
CA SER A 65 -9.99 -7.39 15.87
C SER A 65 -10.18 -7.69 17.35
N ALA A 66 -9.53 -6.94 18.24
CA ALA A 66 -9.93 -6.90 19.64
C ALA A 66 -11.46 -6.70 19.69
N GLY A 67 -12.16 -7.58 20.41
CA GLY A 67 -13.62 -7.56 20.56
C GLY A 67 -14.14 -6.16 20.84
#